data_AF-A0A9E0HKI9-F1
#
_entry.id   AF-A0A9E0HKI9-F1
#
_cell.length_a   1.000
_cell.length_b   1.000
_cell.length_c   1.000
_cell.angle_alpha   90.00
_cell.angle_beta   90.00
_cell.angle_gamma   90.00
#
_symmetry.space_group_name_H-M   'P 1'
#
loop_
_entity.id
_entity.type
_entity.pdbx_description
1 polymer ?
#
loop_
_entity_poly.entity_id
_entity_poly.type
_entity_poly.pdbx_seq_one_letter_code
_entity_poly.pdbx_strand_id
1 'polypeptide(L)'
;MTAAEQTPEQQGRINKAKKNIAYFFYFAIIMFFAGLSSAYLVSMGGANYWVRFRLPAPFWWSTAFIVVSSATVQMALIQARKNNKRAVVPWVLATLVLGACFTASQFKGWNELLHDGYALVSRFKSLQGEYGTDYTIERRGIPLVKSGEQYFLPEDAGFAHPLNAEMEESLNTASSYFHVITYAHFAHVIGGLIALVVMSIKAGLGRYGAQAHQGLWAGTWYWHFLAGLWVYLLLFLVYVH
;
A
#
# COMPACT_ATOMS: atom_id res chain seq x y z
N MET A 1 -17.31 3.10 -42.22
CA MET A 1 -17.19 1.70 -41.72
C MET A 1 -17.89 1.65 -40.37
N THR A 2 -19.15 1.26 -40.35
CA THR A 2 -19.98 1.11 -39.15
C THR A 2 -19.52 -0.11 -38.36
N ALA A 3 -19.22 0.06 -37.07
CA ALA A 3 -18.89 -1.06 -36.19
C ALA A 3 -20.06 -2.05 -36.22
N ALA A 4 -19.78 -3.31 -36.61
CA ALA A 4 -20.78 -4.37 -36.62
C ALA A 4 -21.39 -4.49 -35.20
N GLU A 5 -22.71 -4.40 -35.13
CA GLU A 5 -23.46 -4.50 -33.89
C GLU A 5 -23.29 -5.92 -33.31
N GLN A 6 -22.68 -6.01 -32.12
CA GLN A 6 -22.33 -7.30 -31.51
C GLN A 6 -23.58 -8.00 -30.98
N THR A 7 -23.71 -9.31 -31.19
CA THR A 7 -24.87 -10.07 -30.70
C THR A 7 -24.88 -10.15 -29.15
N PRO A 8 -26.05 -10.31 -28.50
CA PRO A 8 -26.13 -10.44 -27.03
C PRO A 8 -25.26 -11.57 -26.47
N GLU A 9 -25.14 -12.67 -27.21
CA GLU A 9 -24.26 -13.80 -26.84
C GLU A 9 -22.78 -13.42 -26.92
N GLN A 10 -22.37 -12.72 -28.00
CA GLN A 10 -21.00 -12.20 -28.14
C GLN A 10 -20.66 -11.20 -27.02
N GLN A 11 -21.57 -10.27 -26.71
CA GLN A 11 -21.39 -9.31 -25.62
C GLN A 11 -21.27 -10.01 -24.25
N GLY A 12 -22.05 -11.07 -24.01
CA GLY A 12 -21.96 -11.90 -22.81
C GLY A 12 -20.61 -12.60 -22.66
N ARG A 13 -20.11 -13.20 -23.75
CA ARG A 13 -18.78 -13.83 -23.79
C ARG A 13 -17.66 -12.82 -23.53
N ILE A 14 -17.72 -11.64 -24.15
CA ILE A 14 -16.74 -10.55 -23.93
C ILE A 14 -16.74 -10.09 -22.47
N ASN A 15 -17.93 -9.88 -21.88
CA ASN A 15 -18.05 -9.44 -20.48
C ASN A 15 -17.50 -10.50 -19.51
N LYS A 16 -17.76 -11.79 -19.76
CA LYS A 16 -17.20 -12.89 -18.98
C LYS A 16 -15.68 -12.95 -19.11
N ALA A 17 -15.14 -12.83 -20.32
CA ALA A 17 -13.69 -12.79 -20.55
C ALA A 17 -13.01 -11.62 -19.81
N LYS A 18 -13.57 -10.41 -19.87
CA LYS A 18 -13.06 -9.24 -19.15
C LYS A 18 -13.01 -9.46 -17.63
N LYS A 19 -14.05 -10.08 -17.05
CA LYS A 19 -14.07 -10.42 -15.62
C LYS A 19 -13.01 -11.47 -15.26
N ASN A 20 -12.86 -12.50 -16.07
CA ASN A 20 -11.85 -13.54 -15.85
C ASN A 20 -10.43 -12.97 -15.89
N ILE A 21 -10.15 -12.06 -16.83
CA ILE A 21 -8.87 -11.35 -16.90
C ILE A 21 -8.64 -10.50 -15.64
N ALA A 22 -9.67 -9.80 -15.15
CA ALA A 22 -9.56 -9.04 -13.92
C ALA A 22 -9.24 -9.94 -12.71
N TYR A 23 -9.91 -11.09 -12.57
CA TYR A 23 -9.60 -12.05 -11.51
C TYR A 23 -8.19 -12.62 -11.59
N PHE A 24 -7.73 -12.95 -12.80
CA PHE A 24 -6.35 -13.38 -13.02
C PHE A 24 -5.35 -12.30 -12.56
N PHE A 25 -5.62 -11.04 -12.91
CA PHE A 25 -4.77 -9.93 -12.49
C PHE A 25 -4.77 -9.72 -10.97
N TYR A 26 -5.93 -9.80 -10.31
CA TYR A 26 -6.01 -9.72 -8.83
C TYR A 26 -5.23 -10.85 -8.17
N PHE A 27 -5.38 -12.08 -8.68
CA PHE A 27 -4.62 -13.22 -8.17
C PHE A 27 -3.12 -13.03 -8.35
N ALA A 28 -2.67 -12.54 -9.51
CA ALA A 28 -1.25 -12.26 -9.77
C ALA A 28 -0.69 -11.23 -8.78
N ILE A 29 -1.44 -10.16 -8.49
CA ILE A 29 -1.04 -9.15 -7.50
C ILE A 29 -0.96 -9.75 -6.09
N ILE A 30 -1.95 -10.55 -5.68
CA ILE A 30 -1.94 -11.23 -4.38
C ILE A 30 -0.69 -12.11 -4.26
N MET A 31 -0.40 -12.93 -5.27
CA MET A 31 0.79 -13.79 -5.26
C MET A 31 2.10 -12.99 -5.23
N PHE A 32 2.16 -11.87 -5.96
CA PHE A 32 3.33 -10.99 -5.96
C PHE A 32 3.60 -10.42 -4.55
N PHE A 33 2.58 -9.87 -3.88
CA PHE A 33 2.75 -9.34 -2.52
C PHE A 33 2.96 -10.42 -1.46
N ALA A 34 2.34 -11.60 -1.62
CA ALA A 34 2.60 -12.75 -0.75
C ALA A 34 4.06 -13.20 -0.87
N GLY A 35 4.62 -13.23 -2.08
CA GLY A 35 6.04 -13.53 -2.31
C GLY A 35 6.97 -12.52 -1.63
N LEU A 36 6.71 -11.22 -1.77
CA LEU A 36 7.48 -10.18 -1.08
C LEU A 36 7.37 -10.26 0.45
N SER A 37 6.17 -10.56 0.97
CA SER A 37 5.94 -10.73 2.41
C SER A 37 6.69 -11.95 2.96
N SER A 38 6.73 -13.05 2.19
CA SER A 38 7.51 -14.23 2.53
C SER A 38 9.02 -13.96 2.50
N ALA A 39 9.51 -13.25 1.48
CA ALA A 39 10.91 -12.88 1.38
C ALA A 39 11.36 -11.99 2.55
N TYR A 40 10.50 -11.06 2.98
CA TYR A 40 10.71 -10.24 4.17
C TYR A 40 10.85 -11.11 5.44
N LEU A 41 9.90 -12.01 5.69
CA LEU A 41 9.89 -12.89 6.86
C LEU A 41 11.13 -13.78 6.95
N VAL A 42 11.50 -14.41 5.84
CA VAL A 42 12.68 -15.28 5.77
C VAL A 42 13.97 -14.46 5.98
N SER A 43 14.03 -13.25 5.42
CA SER A 43 15.19 -12.37 5.59
C SER A 43 15.33 -11.85 7.01
N MET A 44 14.22 -11.55 7.68
CA MET A 44 14.20 -11.16 9.09
C MET A 44 14.74 -12.28 9.99
N GLY A 45 14.33 -13.53 9.75
CA GLY A 45 14.80 -14.67 10.54
C GLY A 45 16.26 -15.05 10.29
N GLY A 46 16.80 -14.76 9.10
CA GLY A 46 18.19 -15.06 8.72
C GLY A 46 19.19 -13.93 8.97
N ALA A 47 18.73 -12.70 9.21
CA ALA A 47 19.61 -11.55 9.40
C ALA A 47 20.25 -11.54 10.80
N ASN A 48 21.53 -11.16 10.88
CA ASN A 48 22.20 -10.96 12.17
C ASN A 48 21.61 -9.77 12.94
N TYR A 49 21.32 -8.68 12.23
CA TYR A 49 20.75 -7.45 12.78
C TYR A 49 19.47 -7.08 12.04
N TRP A 50 18.44 -6.66 12.79
CA TRP A 50 17.16 -6.22 12.25
C TRP A 50 16.73 -4.90 12.86
N VAL A 51 16.20 -3.99 12.05
CA VAL A 51 15.65 -2.72 12.51
C VAL A 51 14.13 -2.84 12.55
N ARG A 52 13.55 -2.58 13.72
CA ARG A 52 12.12 -2.31 13.86
C ARG A 52 11.94 -0.81 14.02
N PHE A 53 11.09 -0.21 13.20
CA PHE A 53 10.77 1.21 13.31
C PHE A 53 9.26 1.40 13.41
N ARG A 54 8.85 2.46 14.09
CA ARG A 54 7.43 2.78 14.21
C ARG A 54 6.93 3.46 12.95
N LEU A 55 5.73 3.06 12.51
CA LEU A 55 5.10 3.68 11.36
C LEU A 55 4.63 5.11 11.69
N PRO A 56 5.02 6.12 10.89
CA PRO A 56 4.55 7.49 11.03
C PRO A 56 3.03 7.65 11.05
N ALA A 57 2.55 8.67 11.77
CA ALA A 57 1.13 9.01 11.87
C ALA A 57 0.39 9.15 10.52
N PRO A 58 1.00 9.68 9.43
CA PRO A 58 0.34 9.77 8.12
C PRO A 58 -0.19 8.45 7.56
N PHE A 59 0.45 7.30 7.88
CA PHE A 59 -0.01 5.99 7.40
C PHE A 59 -1.36 5.59 8.02
N TRP A 60 -1.64 5.99 9.26
CA TRP A 60 -2.93 5.76 9.91
C TRP A 60 -4.04 6.61 9.30
N TRP A 61 -3.77 7.89 9.05
CA TRP A 61 -4.71 8.78 8.37
C TRP A 61 -5.02 8.32 6.94
N SER A 62 -4.03 7.80 6.23
CA SER A 62 -4.22 7.22 4.91
C SER A 62 -5.26 6.08 4.93
N THR A 63 -5.25 5.28 5.99
CA THR A 63 -6.16 4.14 6.14
C THR A 63 -7.59 4.61 6.35
N ALA A 64 -7.80 5.69 7.11
CA ALA A 64 -9.10 6.32 7.20
C ALA A 64 -9.58 6.83 5.83
N PHE A 65 -8.72 7.50 5.07
CA PHE A 65 -9.08 8.01 3.74
C PHE A 65 -9.46 6.90 2.76
N ILE A 66 -8.70 5.80 2.69
CA ILE A 66 -8.98 4.74 1.71
C ILE A 66 -10.23 3.93 2.07
N VAL A 67 -10.51 3.73 3.36
CA VAL A 67 -11.73 3.06 3.82
C VAL A 67 -12.97 3.91 3.53
N VAL A 68 -12.92 5.22 3.81
CA VAL A 68 -14.03 6.12 3.47
C VAL A 68 -14.19 6.23 1.94
N SER A 69 -13.08 6.31 1.19
CA SER A 69 -13.09 6.33 -0.28
C SER A 69 -13.74 5.07 -0.88
N SER A 70 -13.46 3.91 -0.29
CA SER A 70 -14.10 2.63 -0.64
C SER A 70 -15.62 2.69 -0.44
N ALA A 71 -16.10 3.24 0.69
CA ALA A 71 -17.52 3.45 0.91
C ALA A 71 -18.15 4.42 -0.12
N THR A 72 -17.48 5.53 -0.44
CA THR A 72 -18.01 6.52 -1.40
C THR A 72 -18.13 5.97 -2.81
N VAL A 73 -17.17 5.16 -3.29
CA VAL A 73 -17.27 4.56 -4.63
C VAL A 73 -18.35 3.48 -4.69
N GLN A 74 -18.58 2.76 -3.58
CA GLN A 74 -19.68 1.83 -3.48
C GLN A 74 -21.03 2.54 -3.60
N MET A 75 -21.18 3.71 -2.97
CA MET A 75 -22.38 4.55 -3.11
C MET A 75 -22.57 5.03 -4.54
N ALA A 76 -21.51 5.45 -5.24
CA ALA A 76 -21.59 5.78 -6.67
C ALA A 76 -22.17 4.62 -7.50
N LEU A 77 -21.67 3.41 -7.27
CA LEU A 77 -22.14 2.22 -7.98
C LEU A 77 -23.62 1.91 -7.68
N ILE A 78 -24.05 2.04 -6.42
CA ILE A 78 -25.46 1.87 -6.03
C ILE A 78 -26.37 2.88 -6.76
N GLN A 79 -25.97 4.16 -6.80
CA GLN A 79 -26.74 5.20 -7.48
C GLN A 79 -26.81 4.98 -9.00
N ALA A 80 -25.73 4.50 -9.61
CA ALA A 80 -25.72 4.15 -11.04
C ALA A 80 -26.69 3.00 -11.36
N ARG A 81 -26.76 1.98 -10.48
CA ARG A 81 -27.73 0.87 -10.61
C ARG A 81 -29.17 1.34 -10.50
N LYS A 82 -29.45 2.34 -9.66
CA LYS A 82 -30.76 3.01 -9.55
C LYS A 82 -31.05 3.98 -10.71
N ASN A 83 -30.20 4.03 -11.72
CA ASN A 83 -30.26 4.96 -12.86
C ASN A 83 -30.21 6.45 -12.46
N ASN A 84 -29.77 6.78 -11.25
CA ASN A 84 -29.67 8.16 -10.76
C ASN A 84 -28.32 8.77 -11.15
N LYS A 85 -28.19 9.12 -12.43
CA LYS A 85 -26.93 9.61 -13.04
C LYS A 85 -26.36 10.85 -12.36
N ARG A 86 -27.23 11.79 -11.97
CA ARG A 86 -26.82 13.05 -11.30
C ARG A 86 -26.18 12.78 -9.96
N ALA A 87 -26.69 11.81 -9.21
CA ALA A 87 -26.13 11.45 -7.91
C ALA A 87 -24.81 10.66 -8.01
N VAL A 88 -24.48 10.04 -9.15
CA VAL A 88 -23.20 9.32 -9.32
C VAL A 88 -22.01 10.30 -9.27
N VAL A 89 -22.15 11.47 -9.89
CA VAL A 89 -21.08 12.47 -10.02
C VAL A 89 -20.46 12.86 -8.67
N PRO A 90 -21.22 13.35 -7.66
CA PRO A 90 -20.62 13.76 -6.39
C PRO A 90 -19.94 12.60 -5.65
N TRP A 91 -20.47 11.38 -5.73
CA TRP A 91 -19.86 10.22 -5.07
C TRP A 91 -18.53 9.80 -5.71
N VAL A 92 -18.43 9.82 -7.04
CA VAL A 92 -17.18 9.50 -7.74
C VAL A 92 -16.14 10.61 -7.51
N LEU A 93 -16.56 11.89 -7.51
CA LEU A 93 -15.66 13.00 -7.20
C LEU A 93 -15.16 12.96 -5.75
N ALA A 94 -16.03 12.67 -4.79
CA ALA A 94 -15.63 12.47 -3.39
C ALA A 94 -14.60 11.34 -3.26
N THR A 95 -14.81 10.23 -3.99
CA THR A 95 -13.85 9.12 -4.04
C THR A 95 -12.49 9.57 -4.57
N LEU A 96 -12.47 10.35 -5.66
CA LEU A 96 -11.24 10.88 -6.26
C LEU A 96 -10.48 11.80 -5.30
N VAL A 97 -11.19 12.70 -4.61
CA VAL A 97 -10.60 13.60 -3.61
C VAL A 97 -10.01 12.81 -2.45
N LEU A 98 -10.75 11.85 -1.89
CA LEU A 98 -10.26 10.99 -0.81
C LEU A 98 -9.08 10.13 -1.26
N GLY A 99 -9.09 9.65 -2.51
CA GLY A 99 -7.96 8.94 -3.11
C GLY A 99 -6.71 9.82 -3.24
N ALA A 100 -6.87 11.09 -3.60
CA ALA A 100 -5.77 12.05 -3.61
C ALA A 100 -5.26 12.36 -2.19
N CYS A 101 -6.14 12.52 -1.20
CA CYS A 101 -5.76 12.67 0.21
C CYS A 101 -5.00 11.44 0.72
N PHE A 102 -5.44 10.23 0.37
CA PHE A 102 -4.73 8.99 0.65
C PHE A 102 -3.31 9.04 0.07
N THR A 103 -3.16 9.31 -1.22
CA THR A 103 -1.84 9.38 -1.87
C THR A 103 -0.94 10.47 -1.27
N ALA A 104 -1.49 11.64 -0.93
CA ALA A 104 -0.73 12.70 -0.27
C ALA A 104 -0.23 12.29 1.13
N SER A 105 -1.08 11.62 1.92
CA SER A 105 -0.69 11.11 3.24
C SER A 105 0.38 10.00 3.16
N GLN A 106 0.31 9.14 2.14
CA GLN A 106 1.33 8.12 1.85
C GLN A 106 2.68 8.77 1.53
N PHE A 107 2.67 9.77 0.64
CA PHE A 107 3.88 10.49 0.28
C PHE A 107 4.50 11.22 1.49
N LYS A 108 3.66 11.82 2.34
CA LYS A 108 4.13 12.45 3.59
C LYS A 108 4.79 11.43 4.53
N GLY A 109 4.14 10.29 4.79
CA GLY A 109 4.69 9.25 5.66
C GLY A 109 5.98 8.65 5.11
N TRP A 110 6.06 8.47 3.79
CA TRP A 110 7.30 8.02 3.13
C TRP A 110 8.43 9.05 3.23
N ASN A 111 8.12 10.34 3.06
CA ASN A 111 9.11 11.41 3.20
C ASN A 111 9.65 11.52 4.63
N GLU A 112 8.80 11.29 5.63
CA GLU A 112 9.19 11.24 7.05
C GLU A 112 10.19 10.11 7.28
N LEU A 113 9.91 8.89 6.78
CA LEU A 113 10.85 7.77 6.87
C LEU A 113 12.19 8.04 6.17
N LEU A 114 12.18 8.72 5.01
CA LEU A 114 13.42 9.10 4.34
C LEU A 114 14.25 10.08 5.17
N HIS A 115 13.61 11.07 5.80
CA HIS A 115 14.28 11.99 6.70
C HIS A 115 14.86 11.28 7.93
N ASP A 116 14.16 10.27 8.44
CA ASP A 116 14.61 9.44 9.57
C ASP A 116 15.73 8.45 9.18
N GLY A 117 16.20 8.49 7.93
CA GLY A 117 17.33 7.69 7.47
C GLY A 117 16.97 6.29 6.95
N TYR A 118 15.69 5.98 6.84
CA TYR A 118 15.20 4.76 6.18
C TYR A 118 15.20 4.96 4.67
N ALA A 119 16.39 4.95 4.06
CA ALA A 119 16.50 4.94 2.60
C ALA A 119 16.42 3.51 2.04
N LEU A 120 16.13 3.39 0.74
CA LEU A 120 16.12 2.11 0.01
C LEU A 120 17.40 1.30 0.23
N VAL A 121 18.55 1.97 0.21
CA VAL A 121 19.85 1.42 0.62
C VAL A 121 20.36 2.29 1.75
N SER A 122 20.21 1.80 2.97
CA SER A 122 20.65 2.47 4.20
C SER A 122 21.50 1.55 5.05
N ARG A 123 22.33 2.15 5.91
CA ARG A 123 23.14 1.45 6.91
C ARG A 123 22.62 1.81 8.30
N PHE A 124 22.98 1.05 9.32
CA PHE A 124 22.51 1.32 10.69
C PHE A 124 22.94 2.71 11.21
N LYS A 125 24.10 3.21 10.76
CA LYS A 125 24.59 4.56 11.12
C LYS A 125 23.81 5.70 10.49
N SER A 126 23.07 5.48 9.41
CA SER A 126 22.27 6.52 8.77
C SER A 126 20.93 6.76 9.46
N LEU A 127 20.57 5.91 10.43
CA LEU A 127 19.31 6.03 11.17
C LEU A 127 19.32 7.29 12.04
N GLN A 128 18.23 8.05 11.95
CA GLN A 128 17.95 9.22 12.77
C GLN A 128 16.73 8.93 13.65
N GLY A 129 16.60 9.65 14.75
CA GLY A 129 15.52 9.48 15.73
C GLY A 129 15.98 8.93 17.08
N GLU A 130 15.02 8.77 17.98
CA GLU A 130 15.24 8.33 19.35
C GLU A 130 15.17 6.80 19.47
N TYR A 131 16.25 6.18 19.97
CA TYR A 131 16.29 4.73 20.19
C TYR A 131 15.31 4.31 21.30
N GLY A 132 14.51 3.29 21.06
CA GLY A 132 13.46 2.81 21.97
C GLY A 132 12.09 3.46 21.74
N THR A 133 12.06 4.69 21.21
CA THR A 133 10.82 5.36 20.82
C THR A 133 10.54 5.16 19.33
N ASP A 134 11.45 5.60 18.46
CA ASP A 134 11.25 5.63 17.00
C ASP A 134 11.72 4.33 16.36
N TYR A 135 12.82 3.77 16.86
CA TYR A 135 13.36 2.50 16.39
C TYR A 135 14.05 1.69 17.46
N THR A 136 14.10 0.38 17.23
CA THR A 136 14.87 -0.58 18.00
C THR A 136 15.66 -1.46 17.05
N ILE A 137 16.84 -1.88 17.50
CA ILE A 137 17.68 -2.81 16.74
C ILE A 137 17.71 -4.12 17.51
N GLU A 138 17.40 -5.20 16.81
CA GLU A 138 17.44 -6.56 17.34
C GLU A 138 18.62 -7.31 16.75
N ARG A 139 19.30 -8.11 17.57
CA ARG A 139 20.28 -9.10 17.12
C ARG A 139 19.70 -10.49 17.34
N ARG A 140 19.42 -11.22 16.26
CA ARG A 140 18.78 -12.55 16.32
C ARG A 140 17.52 -12.60 17.21
N GLY A 141 16.70 -11.55 17.15
CA GLY A 141 15.46 -11.42 17.93
C GLY A 141 15.63 -10.88 19.37
N ILE A 142 16.85 -10.60 19.80
CA ILE A 142 17.10 -9.98 21.12
C ILE A 142 17.28 -8.47 20.91
N PRO A 143 16.45 -7.61 21.54
CA PRO A 143 16.62 -6.16 21.43
C PRO A 143 17.92 -5.73 22.10
N LEU A 144 18.68 -4.89 21.41
CA LEU A 144 19.93 -4.34 21.92
C LEU A 144 19.65 -3.25 22.97
N VAL A 145 20.67 -2.91 23.75
CA VAL A 145 20.66 -1.75 24.65
C VAL A 145 21.61 -0.72 24.07
N LYS A 146 21.14 0.54 23.98
CA LYS A 146 21.96 1.66 23.55
C LYS A 146 22.49 2.43 24.76
N SER A 147 23.80 2.61 24.84
CA SER A 147 24.47 3.44 25.85
C SER A 147 25.38 4.44 25.14
N GLY A 148 25.02 5.73 25.19
CA GLY A 148 25.64 6.76 24.37
C GLY A 148 25.42 6.51 22.87
N GLU A 149 26.50 6.42 22.10
CA GLU A 149 26.46 6.08 20.66
C GLU A 149 26.63 4.58 20.40
N GLN A 150 26.83 3.76 21.44
CA GLN A 150 27.18 2.36 21.31
C GLN A 150 26.02 1.41 21.61
N TYR A 151 26.01 0.27 20.92
CA TYR A 151 25.00 -0.78 21.05
C TYR A 151 25.59 -2.04 21.68
N PHE A 152 24.85 -2.62 22.62
CA PHE A 152 25.30 -3.75 23.42
C PHE A 152 24.20 -4.80 23.55
N LEU A 153 24.59 -6.05 23.84
CA LEU A 153 23.63 -7.06 24.27
C LEU A 153 23.15 -6.74 25.69
N PRO A 154 21.88 -7.05 26.03
CA PRO A 154 21.37 -6.86 27.39
C PRO A 154 22.18 -7.61 28.47
N GLU A 155 22.85 -8.69 28.09
CA GLU A 155 23.69 -9.53 28.97
C GLU A 155 25.05 -8.87 29.31
N ASP A 156 25.51 -7.91 28.51
CA ASP A 156 26.77 -7.19 28.73
C ASP A 156 26.54 -6.00 29.68
N ALA A 157 26.30 -6.31 30.96
CA ALA A 157 26.01 -5.32 32.00
C ALA A 157 27.15 -4.29 32.22
N GLY A 158 28.36 -4.59 31.76
CA GLY A 158 29.51 -3.70 31.84
C GLY A 158 29.71 -2.81 30.61
N PHE A 159 28.89 -2.95 29.56
CA PHE A 159 29.06 -2.27 28.28
C PHE A 159 30.49 -2.42 27.72
N ALA A 160 31.09 -3.61 27.87
CA ALA A 160 32.49 -3.84 27.56
C ALA A 160 32.72 -4.18 26.07
N HIS A 161 31.72 -4.74 25.38
CA HIS A 161 31.82 -5.24 24.02
C HIS A 161 30.82 -4.52 23.09
N PRO A 162 31.18 -3.34 22.56
CA PRO A 162 30.31 -2.61 21.64
C PRO A 162 30.16 -3.32 20.30
N LEU A 163 28.95 -3.39 19.77
CA LEU A 163 28.61 -4.07 18.51
C LEU A 163 28.71 -3.17 17.27
N ASN A 164 29.00 -1.88 17.45
CA ASN A 164 28.96 -0.87 16.39
C ASN A 164 29.82 -1.22 15.17
N ALA A 165 31.01 -1.79 15.37
CA ALA A 165 31.91 -2.16 14.27
C ALA A 165 31.30 -3.25 13.38
N GLU A 166 30.65 -4.26 13.97
CA GLU A 166 29.94 -5.31 13.23
C GLU A 166 28.70 -4.74 12.51
N MET A 167 28.01 -3.80 13.17
CA MET A 167 26.79 -3.18 12.64
C MET A 167 27.06 -2.19 11.50
N GLU A 168 28.20 -1.51 11.48
CA GLU A 168 28.52 -0.48 10.46
C GLU A 168 28.65 -1.07 9.04
N GLU A 169 29.16 -2.31 8.95
CA GLU A 169 29.27 -3.02 7.68
C GLU A 169 27.92 -3.56 7.18
N SER A 170 26.99 -3.79 8.10
CA SER A 170 25.68 -4.38 7.79
C SER A 170 24.69 -3.38 7.17
N LEU A 171 23.91 -3.87 6.21
CA LEU A 171 22.86 -3.11 5.54
C LEU A 171 21.55 -3.19 6.31
N ASN A 172 20.76 -2.11 6.28
CA ASN A 172 19.40 -2.11 6.78
C ASN A 172 18.46 -2.76 5.75
N THR A 173 18.47 -4.10 5.75
CA THR A 173 17.63 -4.92 4.87
C THR A 173 16.13 -4.68 5.11
N ALA A 174 15.73 -4.36 6.35
CA ALA A 174 14.33 -4.07 6.69
C ALA A 174 13.80 -2.85 5.92
N SER A 175 14.58 -1.76 5.86
CA SER A 175 14.23 -0.56 5.10
C SER A 175 14.10 -0.85 3.59
N SER A 176 15.01 -1.65 3.03
CA SER A 176 14.97 -2.03 1.61
C SER A 176 13.67 -2.74 1.25
N TYR A 177 13.25 -3.73 2.04
CA TYR A 177 11.98 -4.42 1.80
C TYR A 177 10.77 -3.50 1.93
N PHE A 178 10.75 -2.64 2.95
CA PHE A 178 9.67 -1.66 3.13
C PHE A 178 9.50 -0.80 1.86
N HIS A 179 10.60 -0.32 1.29
CA HIS A 179 10.58 0.49 0.07
C HIS A 179 10.10 -0.29 -1.16
N VAL A 180 10.58 -1.52 -1.35
CA VAL A 180 10.15 -2.35 -2.49
C VAL A 180 8.64 -2.63 -2.43
N ILE A 181 8.13 -2.99 -1.25
CA ILE A 181 6.70 -3.21 -1.02
C ILE A 181 5.91 -1.90 -1.29
N THR A 182 6.39 -0.77 -0.75
CA THR A 182 5.74 0.53 -0.89
C THR A 182 5.68 1.00 -2.34
N TYR A 183 6.79 0.92 -3.08
CA TYR A 183 6.83 1.33 -4.49
C TYR A 183 5.97 0.43 -5.37
N ALA A 184 5.99 -0.88 -5.14
CA ALA A 184 5.10 -1.78 -5.84
C ALA A 184 3.63 -1.43 -5.58
N HIS A 185 3.27 -1.15 -4.32
CA HIS A 185 1.91 -0.72 -3.98
C HIS A 185 1.56 0.61 -4.67
N PHE A 186 2.46 1.59 -4.64
CA PHE A 186 2.26 2.89 -5.28
C PHE A 186 1.98 2.77 -6.80
N ALA A 187 2.69 1.88 -7.50
CA ALA A 187 2.44 1.63 -8.92
C ALA A 187 0.98 1.18 -9.19
N HIS A 188 0.41 0.35 -8.33
CA HIS A 188 -0.98 -0.09 -8.44
C HIS A 188 -1.98 1.03 -8.10
N VAL A 189 -1.66 1.85 -7.10
CA VAL A 189 -2.45 3.04 -6.72
C VAL A 189 -2.53 4.04 -7.88
N ILE A 190 -1.43 4.28 -8.61
CA ILE A 190 -1.44 5.13 -9.81
C ILE A 190 -2.47 4.61 -10.83
N GLY A 191 -2.47 3.30 -11.10
CA GLY A 191 -3.47 2.68 -11.97
C GLY A 191 -4.91 2.90 -11.46
N GLY A 192 -5.10 2.84 -10.14
CA GLY A 192 -6.38 3.11 -9.49
C GLY A 192 -6.84 4.57 -9.65
N LEU A 193 -5.93 5.53 -9.44
CA LEU A 193 -6.21 6.96 -9.61
C LEU A 193 -6.58 7.29 -11.06
N ILE A 194 -5.85 6.73 -12.04
CA ILE A 194 -6.19 6.88 -13.46
C ILE A 194 -7.61 6.36 -13.73
N ALA A 195 -7.95 5.18 -13.19
CA ALA A 195 -9.30 4.64 -13.31
C ALA A 195 -10.37 5.56 -12.69
N LEU A 196 -10.10 6.14 -11.51
CA LEU A 196 -11.00 7.10 -10.85
C LEU A 196 -11.17 8.40 -11.65
N VAL A 197 -10.11 8.92 -12.27
CA VAL A 197 -10.19 10.10 -13.15
C VAL A 197 -11.07 9.79 -14.36
N VAL A 198 -10.83 8.65 -15.03
CA VAL A 198 -11.65 8.21 -16.17
C VAL A 198 -13.11 8.01 -15.76
N MET A 199 -13.37 7.46 -14.58
CA MET A 199 -14.71 7.33 -14.02
C MET A 199 -15.34 8.69 -13.74
N SER A 200 -14.59 9.63 -13.17
CA SER A 200 -15.09 10.98 -12.88
C SER A 200 -15.54 11.70 -14.16
N ILE A 201 -14.72 11.64 -15.22
CA ILE A 201 -15.05 12.21 -16.53
C ILE A 201 -16.30 11.55 -17.11
N LYS A 202 -16.36 10.20 -17.12
CA LYS A 202 -17.53 9.47 -17.65
C LYS A 202 -18.81 9.72 -16.84
N ALA A 203 -18.69 9.91 -15.53
CA ALA A 203 -19.81 10.28 -14.66
C ALA A 203 -20.32 11.68 -15.00
N GLY A 204 -19.42 12.66 -15.17
CA GLY A 204 -19.77 14.03 -15.58
C GLY A 204 -20.45 14.09 -16.95
N LEU A 205 -20.06 13.20 -17.87
CA LEU A 205 -20.71 13.03 -19.18
C LEU A 205 -22.06 12.26 -19.11
N GLY A 206 -22.54 11.89 -17.92
CA GLY A 206 -23.82 11.17 -17.76
C GLY A 206 -23.84 9.75 -18.35
N ARG A 207 -22.67 9.14 -18.55
CA ARG A 207 -22.53 7.82 -19.21
C ARG A 207 -22.87 6.64 -18.30
N TYR A 208 -22.89 6.84 -16.98
CA TYR A 208 -23.22 5.79 -16.02
C TYR A 208 -24.72 5.78 -15.68
N GLY A 209 -25.47 4.89 -16.31
CA GLY A 209 -26.87 4.56 -15.97
C GLY A 209 -27.07 3.05 -15.74
N ALA A 210 -28.31 2.61 -15.54
CA ALA A 210 -28.63 1.23 -15.15
C ALA A 210 -28.09 0.17 -16.12
N GLN A 211 -28.09 0.44 -17.43
CA GLN A 211 -27.58 -0.50 -18.45
C GLN A 211 -26.09 -0.30 -18.78
N ALA A 212 -25.50 0.83 -18.39
CA ALA A 212 -24.16 1.27 -18.82
C ALA A 212 -23.19 1.51 -17.65
N HIS A 213 -23.25 0.68 -16.60
CA HIS A 213 -22.43 0.82 -15.38
C HIS A 213 -21.28 -0.19 -15.28
N GLN A 214 -21.02 -1.00 -16.32
CA GLN A 214 -19.99 -2.05 -16.28
C GLN A 214 -18.58 -1.50 -15.98
N GLY A 215 -18.24 -0.34 -16.55
CA GLY A 215 -16.96 0.31 -16.28
C GLY A 215 -16.84 0.84 -14.84
N LEU A 216 -17.93 1.36 -14.28
CA LEU A 216 -17.99 1.79 -12.88
C LEU A 216 -17.89 0.59 -11.94
N TRP A 217 -18.55 -0.53 -12.27
CA TRP A 217 -18.45 -1.78 -11.50
C TRP A 217 -17.02 -2.30 -11.45
N ALA A 218 -16.34 -2.40 -12.60
CA ALA A 218 -14.96 -2.89 -12.67
C ALA A 218 -14.00 -1.97 -11.90
N GLY A 219 -14.13 -0.65 -12.06
CA GLY A 219 -13.30 0.31 -11.32
C GLY A 219 -13.57 0.30 -9.81
N THR A 220 -14.83 0.12 -9.39
CA THR A 220 -15.20 -0.03 -7.98
C THR A 220 -14.54 -1.24 -7.34
N TRP A 221 -14.61 -2.41 -7.98
CA TRP A 221 -13.97 -3.62 -7.46
C TRP A 221 -12.44 -3.55 -7.47
N TYR A 222 -11.85 -2.89 -8.47
CA TYR A 222 -10.42 -2.65 -8.47
C TYR A 222 -10.00 -1.73 -7.31
N TRP A 223 -10.73 -0.65 -7.06
CA TRP A 223 -10.45 0.26 -5.96
C TRP A 223 -10.62 -0.41 -4.58
N HIS A 224 -11.67 -1.24 -4.42
CA HIS A 224 -11.85 -2.07 -3.22
C HIS A 224 -10.71 -3.07 -3.02
N PHE A 225 -10.25 -3.69 -4.10
CA PHE A 225 -9.11 -4.59 -4.04
C PHE A 225 -7.84 -3.87 -3.57
N LEU A 226 -7.56 -2.67 -4.10
CA LEU A 226 -6.43 -1.85 -3.63
C LEU A 226 -6.57 -1.44 -2.15
N ALA A 227 -7.78 -1.09 -1.71
CA ALA A 227 -8.05 -0.77 -0.30
C ALA A 227 -7.78 -1.98 0.60
N GLY A 228 -8.27 -3.16 0.22
CA GLY A 228 -8.01 -4.40 0.96
C GLY A 228 -6.53 -4.78 0.98
N LEU A 229 -5.83 -4.62 -0.15
CA LEU A 229 -4.39 -4.82 -0.24
C LEU A 229 -3.64 -3.87 0.69
N TRP A 230 -4.00 -2.59 0.74
CA TRP A 230 -3.38 -1.62 1.64
C TRP A 230 -3.58 -1.98 3.11
N VAL A 231 -4.80 -2.35 3.51
CA VAL A 231 -5.09 -2.77 4.89
C VAL A 231 -4.26 -4.00 5.25
N TYR A 232 -4.15 -4.98 4.34
CA TYR A 232 -3.26 -6.13 4.55
C TYR A 232 -1.80 -5.70 4.76
N LEU A 233 -1.26 -4.84 3.89
CA LEU A 233 0.13 -4.37 3.99
C LEU A 233 0.37 -3.59 5.29
N LEU A 234 -0.57 -2.74 5.70
CA LEU A 234 -0.45 -2.02 6.96
C LEU A 234 -0.42 -2.98 8.15
N LEU A 235 -1.34 -3.94 8.21
CA LEU A 235 -1.36 -4.93 9.30
C LEU A 235 -0.06 -5.75 9.32
N PHE A 236 0.43 -6.16 8.14
CA PHE A 236 1.72 -6.82 8.03
C PHE A 236 2.85 -5.96 8.60
N LEU A 237 2.91 -4.68 8.24
CA LEU A 237 3.93 -3.73 8.72
C LEU A 237 3.74 -3.26 10.18
N VAL A 238 2.61 -3.55 10.82
CA VAL A 238 2.38 -3.20 12.24
C VAL A 238 2.67 -4.38 13.16
N TYR A 239 2.35 -5.60 12.72
CA TYR A 239 2.43 -6.79 13.58
C TYR A 239 3.66 -7.66 13.31
N VAL A 240 4.20 -7.63 12.09
CA VAL A 240 5.34 -8.48 11.71
C VAL A 240 6.64 -7.70 11.75
N HIS A 241 6.61 -6.47 11.23
CA HIS A 241 7.69 -5.49 11.36
C HIS A 241 7.77 -4.95 12.78
#